data_AF-A0AAD4C2P4-F1
#
_entry.id   AF-A0AAD4C2P4-F1
#
_cell.length_a   1.000
_cell.length_b   1.000
_cell.length_c   1.000
_cell.angle_alpha   90.00
_cell.angle_beta   90.00
_cell.angle_gamma   90.00
#
_symmetry.space_group_name_H-M   'P 1'
#
loop_
_entity.id
_entity.type
_entity.pdbx_description
1 polymer ?
#
loop_
_entity_poly.entity_id
_entity_poly.type
_entity_poly.pdbx_seq_one_letter_code
_entity_poly.pdbx_strand_id
1 'polypeptide(L)' 'MTITEFAIIVFKSPPDFSDPTLQSLFQKLFTWQSECSGLPLRFFTNRDEPTEVYLVTGWTSVAAHEGWIRGERNQELL' A
#
# COMPACT_ATOMS: atom_id res chain seq x y z
N MET A 1 4.11 -9.93 18.11
CA MET A 1 5.43 -9.69 17.49
C MET A 1 5.20 -8.82 16.28
N THR A 2 5.98 -7.76 16.12
CA THR A 2 5.91 -6.90 14.94
C THR A 2 6.28 -7.68 13.69
N ILE A 3 5.57 -7.46 12.59
CA ILE A 3 5.83 -8.08 11.29
C ILE A 3 6.13 -6.99 10.25
N THR A 4 6.87 -7.36 9.21
CA THR A 4 7.07 -6.53 8.02
C THR A 4 6.11 -6.99 6.94
N GLU A 5 5.45 -6.05 6.28
CA GLU A 5 4.68 -6.29 5.07
C GLU A 5 5.52 -5.87 3.86
N PHE A 6 5.60 -6.77 2.88
CA PHE A 6 6.07 -6.48 1.54
C PHE A 6 4.98 -6.93 0.57
N ALA A 7 4.36 -5.99 -0.11
CA ALA A 7 3.29 -6.23 -1.07
C ALA A 7 3.67 -5.68 -2.45
N ILE A 8 3.20 -6.35 -3.50
CA ILE A 8 3.40 -5.94 -4.89
C ILE A 8 2.04 -5.60 -5.48
N ILE A 9 1.89 -4.37 -5.95
CA ILE A 9 0.75 -3.94 -6.75
C ILE A 9 1.15 -4.07 -8.22
N VAL A 10 0.46 -4.92 -8.95
CA VAL A 10 0.70 -5.16 -10.38
C VAL A 10 -0.37 -4.44 -11.20
N PHE A 11 0.04 -3.45 -11.98
CA PHE A 11 -0.84 -2.72 -12.88
C PHE A 11 -0.96 -3.43 -14.24
N LYS A 12 -2.12 -3.28 -14.90
CA LYS A 12 -2.34 -3.83 -16.26
C LYS A 12 -1.45 -3.18 -17.33
N SER A 13 -1.01 -1.96 -17.07
CA SER A 13 -0.08 -1.17 -17.88
C SER A 13 0.73 -0.29 -16.95
N PRO A 14 1.92 0.17 -17.35
CA PRO A 14 2.73 1.06 -16.51
C PRO A 14 1.89 2.26 -16.02
N PRO A 15 1.79 2.50 -14.70
CA PRO A 15 0.99 3.60 -14.17
C PRO A 15 1.62 4.95 -14.51
N ASP A 16 0.78 5.93 -14.81
CA ASP A 16 1.18 7.33 -14.91
C ASP A 16 1.10 7.99 -13.53
N PHE A 17 2.23 8.12 -12.83
CA PHE A 17 2.28 8.77 -11.53
C PHE A 17 2.04 10.29 -11.57
N SER A 18 1.91 10.89 -12.76
CA SER A 18 1.46 12.28 -12.90
C SER A 18 -0.07 12.41 -12.92
N ASP A 19 -0.83 11.30 -13.04
CA ASP A 19 -2.28 11.30 -12.94
C ASP A 19 -2.74 11.71 -11.53
N PRO A 20 -3.49 12.82 -11.38
CA PRO A 20 -3.97 13.28 -10.07
C PRO A 20 -4.90 12.27 -9.38
N THR A 21 -5.64 11.46 -10.14
CA THR A 21 -6.52 10.43 -9.57
C THR A 21 -5.69 9.36 -8.89
N LEU A 22 -4.67 8.87 -9.58
CA LEU A 22 -3.75 7.88 -9.04
C LEU A 22 -2.98 8.42 -7.83
N GLN A 23 -2.47 9.65 -7.90
CA GLN A 23 -1.82 10.30 -6.77
C GLN A 23 -2.75 10.39 -5.54
N SER A 24 -4.01 10.74 -5.74
CA SER A 24 -5.01 10.80 -4.66
C SER A 24 -5.23 9.43 -4.00
N LEU A 25 -5.30 8.36 -4.79
CA LEU A 25 -5.41 6.99 -4.27
C LEU A 25 -4.19 6.57 -3.46
N PHE A 26 -2.98 6.82 -3.97
CA PHE A 26 -1.74 6.51 -3.24
C PHE A 26 -1.58 7.35 -1.96
N GLN A 27 -1.98 8.62 -1.98
CA GLN A 27 -1.99 9.48 -0.79
C GLN A 27 -2.98 8.95 0.26
N LYS A 28 -4.17 8.52 -0.19
CA LYS A 28 -5.20 7.94 0.68
C LYS A 28 -4.73 6.64 1.32
N LEU A 29 -4.17 5.73 0.52
CA LEU A 29 -3.56 4.48 1.00
C LEU A 29 -2.43 4.76 2.01
N PHE A 30 -1.53 5.69 1.70
CA PHE A 30 -0.46 6.13 2.59
C PHE A 30 -1.00 6.58 3.95
N THR A 31 -1.94 7.53 3.95
CA THR A 31 -2.50 8.08 5.18
C THR A 31 -3.19 6.99 5.99
N TRP A 32 -4.09 6.22 5.38
CA TRP A 32 -4.92 5.28 6.11
C TRP A 32 -4.16 4.07 6.65
N GLN A 33 -3.26 3.49 5.87
CA GLN A 33 -2.49 2.33 6.33
C GLN A 33 -1.43 2.74 7.35
N SER A 34 -0.82 3.92 7.21
CA SER A 34 0.13 4.43 8.22
C SER A 34 -0.57 4.74 9.54
N GLU A 35 -1.77 5.33 9.51
CA GLU A 35 -2.62 5.54 10.69
C GLU A 35 -2.98 4.22 11.37
N CYS A 36 -3.39 3.21 10.59
CA CYS A 36 -3.85 1.93 11.12
C CYS A 36 -2.69 1.10 11.71
N SER A 37 -1.54 1.09 11.05
CA SER A 37 -0.37 0.32 11.50
C SER A 37 0.45 1.03 12.58
N GLY A 38 0.38 2.37 12.64
CA GLY A 38 1.28 3.21 13.44
C GLY A 38 2.71 3.25 12.91
N LEU A 39 2.94 2.78 11.68
CA LEU A 39 4.25 2.65 11.05
C LEU A 39 4.26 3.30 9.66
N PRO A 40 5.41 3.81 9.17
CA PRO A 40 5.46 4.50 7.89
C PRO A 40 5.26 3.55 6.72
N LEU A 41 4.33 3.89 5.81
CA LEU A 41 4.22 3.26 4.50
C LEU A 41 5.23 3.85 3.52
N ARG A 42 5.88 3.00 2.72
CA ARG A 42 6.81 3.41 1.66
C ARG A 42 6.46 2.72 0.35
N PHE A 43 6.65 3.45 -0.76
CA PHE A 43 6.44 2.96 -2.10
C PHE A 43 7.75 2.97 -2.90
N PHE A 44 7.95 1.95 -3.73
CA PHE A 44 9.08 1.85 -4.64
C PHE A 44 8.59 1.35 -6.00
N THR A 45 9.20 1.84 -7.08
CA THR A 45 8.95 1.34 -8.43
C THR A 45 9.98 0.28 -8.81
N ASN A 46 9.54 -0.77 -9.49
CA ASN A 46 10.46 -1.71 -10.13
C ASN A 46 10.93 -1.13 -11.47
N ARG A 47 12.25 -1.02 -11.67
CA ARG A 47 12.82 -0.50 -12.92
C ARG A 47 12.81 -1.53 -14.05
N ASP A 48 12.87 -2.82 -13.70
CA ASP A 48 12.90 -3.92 -14.66
C ASP A 48 11.47 -4.31 -15.08
N GLU A 49 10.48 -4.11 -14.20
CA GLU A 49 9.05 -4.32 -14.46
C GLU A 49 8.24 -3.06 -14.13
N PRO A 50 8.07 -2.10 -15.07
CA PRO A 50 7.42 -0.81 -14.81
C PRO A 50 5.95 -0.87 -14.41
N THR A 51 5.32 -2.04 -14.50
CA THR A 51 3.96 -2.33 -14.03
C THR A 51 3.90 -2.65 -12.54
N GLU A 52 5.03 -2.81 -11.86
CA GLU A 52 5.08 -3.18 -10.44
C GLU A 52 5.41 -1.98 -9.54
N VAL A 53 4.60 -1.86 -8.50
CA VAL A 53 4.86 -0.97 -7.36
C VAL A 53 4.95 -1.78 -6.10
N TYR A 54 6.04 -1.62 -5.38
CA TYR A 54 6.25 -2.25 -4.08
C TYR A 54 5.76 -1.35 -2.97
N LEU A 55 5.09 -1.97 -2.01
CA LEU A 55 4.64 -1.37 -0.77
C LEU A 55 5.38 -2.04 0.39
N VAL A 56 5.97 -1.21 1.25
CA VAL A 56 6.73 -1.68 2.43
C VAL A 56 6.25 -0.94 3.66
N THR A 57 5.83 -1.70 4.67
CA THR A 57 5.48 -1.19 6.01
C THR A 57 5.69 -2.28 7.07
N GLY A 58 5.22 -2.05 8.29
CA GLY A 58 5.09 -3.10 9.29
C GLY A 58 3.75 -3.04 10.01
N TRP A 59 3.51 -4.06 10.83
CA TRP A 59 2.33 -4.16 11.69
C TRP A 59 2.74 -4.62 13.08
N THR A 60 2.06 -4.13 14.11
CA THR A 60 2.30 -4.53 15.50
C THR A 60 2.01 -6.02 15.76
N SER A 61 1.16 -6.63 14.92
CA SER A 61 0.86 -8.07 14.93
C SER A 61 0.20 -8.51 13.63
N VAL A 62 0.19 -9.83 13.38
CA VAL A 62 -0.59 -10.45 12.28
C VAL A 62 -2.08 -10.10 12.37
N ALA A 63 -2.66 -10.14 13.57
CA ALA A 63 -4.08 -9.82 13.77
C ALA A 63 -4.42 -8.36 13.40
N ALA A 64 -3.51 -7.42 13.66
CA ALA A 64 -3.68 -6.02 13.24
C ALA A 64 -3.66 -5.89 11.70
N HIS A 65 -2.73 -6.57 11.03
CA HIS A 65 -2.67 -6.63 9.58
C HIS A 65 -3.94 -7.25 8.96
N GLU A 66 -4.42 -8.37 9.51
CA GLU A 66 -5.66 -9.00 9.04
C GLU A 66 -6.89 -8.10 9.25
N GLY A 67 -6.91 -7.35 10.36
CA GLY A 67 -7.95 -6.34 10.62
C GLY A 67 -7.97 -5.23 9.58
N TRP A 68 -6.79 -4.74 9.17
CA TRP A 68 -6.67 -3.80 8.05
C TRP A 68 -7.19 -4.39 6.75
N ILE A 69 -6.73 -5.59 6.36
CA ILE A 69 -7.13 -6.24 5.10
C ILE A 69 -8.65 -6.35 5.00
N ARG A 70 -9.32 -6.77 6.08
CA ARG A 70 -10.78 -6.96 6.13
C ARG A 70 -11.56 -5.67 6.34
N GLY A 71 -10.89 -4.57 6.68
CA GLY A 71 -11.52 -3.30 7.03
C GLY A 71 -12.05 -2.53 5.82
N GLU A 72 -13.12 -1.77 6.03
CA GLU A 72 -13.80 -1.00 4.97
C GLU A 72 -12.84 -0.07 4.21
N ARG A 73 -11.90 0.56 4.92
CA ARG A 73 -10.89 1.45 4.32
C ARG A 73 -10.01 0.75 3.28
N ASN A 74 -9.58 -0.48 3.55
CA ASN A 74 -8.77 -1.24 2.60
C ASN A 74 -9.63 -1.76 1.44
N GLN A 75 -10.88 -2.17 1.72
CA GLN A 75 -11.82 -2.62 0.69
C GLN A 75 -12.23 -1.50 -0.27
N GLU A 76 -12.21 -0.24 0.15
CA GLU A 76 -12.47 0.91 -0.73
C GLU A 76 -11.32 1.19 -1.71
N LEU A 77 -10.11 0.67 -1.44
CA LEU A 77 -8.92 0.88 -2.27
C LEU A 77 -8.74 -0.22 -3.35
N LEU A 78 -9.55 -1.27 -3.32
CA LEU A 78 -9.54 -2.42 -4.23
C LEU A 78 -10.61 -2.30 -5.32
#